data_AF-A0A060C060-F1
#
_entry.id   AF-A0A060C060-F1
#
_cell.length_a   1.000
_cell.length_b   1.000
_cell.length_c   1.000
_cell.angle_alpha   90.00
_cell.angle_beta   90.00
_cell.angle_gamma   90.00
#
_symmetry.space_group_name_H-M   'P 1'
#
loop_
_entity.id
_entity.type
_entity.pdbx_description
1 polymer ?
#
loop_
_entity_poly.entity_id
_entity_poly.type
_entity_poly.pdbx_seq_one_letter_code
_entity_poly.pdbx_strand_id
1 'polypeptide(L)' 'REGPFIVMNNSSQDSRVSYRTSLPAGRYCNVYKDAACSSTIRVGVDGRFSATVPAGSAVAFHIGSRAR' A
#
# COMPACT_ATOMS: atom_id res chain seq x y z
N ARG A 1 7.61 -8.99 13.19
CA ARG A 1 7.71 -9.80 11.95
C ARG A 1 7.24 -8.91 10.82
N GLU A 2 8.10 -8.56 9.87
CA GLU A 2 7.72 -7.70 8.75
C GLU A 2 6.81 -8.49 7.80
N GLY A 3 5.56 -8.07 7.65
CA GLY A 3 4.54 -8.80 6.89
C GLY A 3 4.03 -8.02 5.67
N PRO A 4 3.47 -8.72 4.67
CA PRO A 4 2.75 -8.06 3.58
C PRO A 4 1.57 -7.26 4.12
N PHE A 5 1.20 -6.19 3.43
CA PHE A 5 0.04 -5.36 3.75
C PHE A 5 -0.96 -5.40 2.60
N ILE A 6 -2.23 -5.53 2.96
CA ILE A 6 -3.37 -5.39 2.05
C ILE A 6 -4.43 -4.51 2.70
N VAL A 7 -4.99 -3.59 1.93
CA VAL A 7 -6.15 -2.79 2.31
C VAL A 7 -7.20 -2.97 1.23
N MET A 8 -8.40 -3.37 1.60
CA MET A 8 -9.53 -3.55 0.69
C MET A 8 -10.61 -2.52 1.02
N ASN A 9 -11.24 -1.97 -0.01
CA ASN A 9 -12.38 -1.08 0.11
C ASN A 9 -13.54 -1.68 -0.70
N ASN A 10 -14.46 -2.36 0.01
CA ASN A 10 -15.67 -2.91 -0.59
C ASN A 10 -16.87 -1.95 -0.51
N SER A 11 -16.62 -0.65 -0.30
CA SER A 11 -17.67 0.37 -0.36
C SER A 11 -17.83 0.90 -1.78
N SER A 12 -18.93 1.62 -2.01
CA SER A 12 -19.21 2.34 -3.25
C SER A 12 -18.52 3.70 -3.36
N GLN A 13 -17.68 4.07 -2.39
CA GLN A 13 -16.98 5.35 -2.34
C GLN A 13 -15.48 5.16 -2.17
N ASP A 14 -14.70 6.14 -2.61
CA ASP A 14 -13.26 6.14 -2.36
C ASP A 14 -12.96 6.31 -0.87
N SER A 15 -11.98 5.56 -0.37
CA SER A 15 -11.57 5.61 1.03
C SER A 15 -10.14 6.13 1.16
N ARG A 16 -9.96 7.19 1.96
CA ARG A 16 -8.63 7.67 2.34
C ARG A 16 -8.27 7.12 3.71
N VAL A 17 -7.23 6.30 3.76
CA VAL A 17 -6.83 5.57 4.98
C VAL A 17 -5.40 5.93 5.38
N SER A 18 -5.10 5.72 6.66
CA SER A 18 -3.73 5.78 7.16
C SER A 18 -3.51 4.71 8.22
N TYR A 19 -2.51 3.86 7.99
CA TYR A 19 -2.19 2.72 8.85
C TYR A 19 -0.70 2.70 9.21
N ARG A 20 -0.37 1.95 10.26
CA ARG A 20 1.02 1.60 10.59
C ARG A 20 1.34 0.22 10.03
N THR A 21 2.52 0.09 9.47
CA THR A 21 3.13 -1.16 9.03
C THR A 21 4.47 -1.34 9.74
N SER A 22 4.90 -2.59 9.85
CA SER A 22 6.24 -2.96 10.30
C SER A 22 7.26 -2.92 9.16
N LEU A 23 6.86 -2.65 7.91
CA LEU A 23 7.80 -2.52 6.80
C LEU A 23 8.70 -1.30 7.01
N PRO A 24 9.99 -1.38 6.66
CA PRO A 24 10.89 -0.23 6.77
C PRO A 24 10.43 0.94 5.90
N ALA A 25 10.90 2.14 6.24
CA ALA A 25 10.68 3.32 5.42
C ALA A 25 11.15 3.08 3.98
N GLY A 26 10.33 3.52 3.02
CA GLY A 26 10.62 3.26 1.62
C GLY A 26 9.41 3.44 0.73
N ARG A 27 9.65 3.22 -0.57
CA ARG A 27 8.61 3.27 -1.60
C ARG A 27 8.40 1.87 -2.14
N TYR A 28 7.15 1.43 -2.17
CA TYR A 28 6.76 0.07 -2.50
C TYR A 28 5.75 0.10 -3.65
N CYS A 29 5.90 -0.80 -4.62
CA CYS A 29 4.95 -1.00 -5.70
C CYS A 29 3.64 -1.53 -5.14
N ASN A 30 2.54 -0.94 -5.60
CA ASN A 30 1.20 -1.48 -5.37
C ASN A 30 0.98 -2.68 -6.30
N VAL A 31 1.26 -3.88 -5.81
CA VAL A 31 1.18 -5.12 -6.59
C VAL A 31 -0.25 -5.52 -6.94
N TYR A 32 -1.26 -4.91 -6.33
CA TYR A 32 -2.65 -5.08 -6.74
C TYR A 32 -2.96 -4.36 -8.06
N LYS A 33 -2.30 -3.22 -8.32
CA LYS A 33 -2.58 -2.37 -9.49
C LYS A 33 -2.04 -3.02 -10.76
N ASP A 34 -0.74 -3.35 -10.76
CA ASP A 34 -0.03 -3.94 -11.88
C ASP A 34 1.37 -4.44 -11.45
N ALA A 35 1.93 -5.35 -12.23
CA ALA A 35 3.29 -5.84 -12.04
C ALA A 35 4.38 -4.86 -12.51
N ALA A 36 4.03 -3.82 -13.28
CA ALA A 36 4.96 -2.82 -13.81
C ALA A 36 5.24 -1.67 -12.82
N CYS A 37 4.70 -1.73 -11.60
CA CYS A 37 4.89 -0.72 -10.55
C CYS A 37 4.41 0.69 -10.96
N SER A 38 3.33 0.80 -11.75
CA SER A 38 2.80 2.11 -12.15
C SER A 38 2.28 2.96 -10.98
N SER A 39 1.99 2.31 -9.85
CA SER A 39 1.53 2.92 -8.61
C SER A 39 2.41 2.51 -7.44
N THR A 40 2.70 3.45 -6.55
CA THR A 40 3.53 3.20 -5.36
C THR A 40 2.88 3.71 -4.07
N ILE A 41 3.24 3.05 -2.97
CA ILE A 41 2.90 3.42 -1.60
C ILE A 41 4.19 3.84 -0.89
N ARG A 42 4.15 4.95 -0.17
CA ARG A 42 5.27 5.44 0.63
C ARG A 42 5.04 5.11 2.10
N VAL A 43 5.98 4.38 2.69
CA VAL A 43 6.08 4.14 4.12
C VAL A 43 7.08 5.14 4.72
N GLY A 44 6.63 5.90 5.71
CA GLY A 44 7.45 6.85 6.46
C GLY A 44 8.40 6.18 7.44
N VAL A 45 9.33 6.96 7.98
CA VAL A 45 10.26 6.53 9.05
C VAL A 45 9.56 6.12 10.33
N ASP A 46 8.33 6.58 10.53
CA ASP A 46 7.43 6.22 11.63
C ASP A 46 6.61 4.95 11.33
N GLY A 47 6.88 4.27 10.21
CA GLY A 47 6.15 3.09 9.75
C GLY A 47 4.73 3.39 9.28
N ARG A 48 4.33 4.67 9.10
CA ARG A 48 3.00 5.00 8.58
C ARG A 48 2.99 5.10 7.07
N PHE A 49 1.87 4.71 6.48
CA PHE A 49 1.53 5.05 5.11
C PHE A 49 0.12 5.61 5.05
N SER A 50 -0.17 6.34 3.97
CA SER A 50 -1.52 6.78 3.62
C SER A 50 -1.80 6.37 2.20
N ALA A 51 -3.04 5.94 1.94
CA ALA A 51 -3.48 5.51 0.62
C ALA A 51 -4.91 5.97 0.37
N THR A 52 -5.20 6.28 -0.89
CA THR A 52 -6.57 6.32 -1.39
C THR A 52 -6.85 4.96 -2.02
N VAL A 53 -7.86 4.25 -1.51
CA VAL A 53 -8.33 2.98 -2.04
C VAL A 53 -9.65 3.25 -2.75
N PRO A 54 -9.71 3.18 -4.09
CA PRO A 54 -10.93 3.43 -4.83
C PRO A 54 -12.09 2.52 -4.41
N ALA A 55 -13.32 2.92 -4.72
CA ALA A 55 -14.49 2.06 -4.55
C ALA A 55 -14.29 0.67 -5.20
N GLY A 56 -14.67 -0.40 -4.49
CA GLY A 56 -14.55 -1.79 -4.96
C GLY A 56 -13.12 -2.25 -5.27
N SER A 57 -12.09 -1.67 -4.63
CA SER A 57 -10.68 -1.87 -4.98
C SER A 57 -9.82 -2.24 -3.77
N ALA A 58 -8.52 -2.48 -4.02
CA ALA A 58 -7.54 -2.75 -2.99
C ALA A 58 -6.18 -2.09 -3.28
N VAL A 59 -5.34 -2.07 -2.25
CA VAL A 59 -3.92 -1.75 -2.31
C VAL A 59 -3.17 -2.87 -1.61
N ALA A 60 -2.13 -3.41 -2.26
CA ALA A 60 -1.30 -4.46 -1.68
C ALA A 60 0.18 -4.17 -1.93
N PHE A 61 1.03 -4.42 -0.93
CA PHE A 61 2.48 -4.26 -1.02
C PHE A 61 3.20 -5.10 0.03
N HIS A 62 4.45 -5.46 -0.24
CA HIS A 62 5.26 -6.31 0.65
C HIS A 62 6.74 -5.93 0.56
N ILE A 63 7.57 -6.50 1.45
CA ILE A 63 8.99 -6.15 1.53
C ILE A 63 9.76 -6.31 0.21
N GLY A 64 9.38 -7.30 -0.60
CA GLY A 64 9.99 -7.58 -1.91
C GLY A 64 9.48 -6.71 -3.06
N SER A 65 8.43 -5.91 -2.85
CA SER A 65 7.90 -4.99 -3.86
C SER A 65 8.51 -3.59 -3.76
N ARG A 66 9.69 -3.41 -3.15
CA ARG A 66 10.38 -2.10 -3.14
C ARG A 66 10.55 -1.59 -4.56
N ALA A 67 10.11 -0.35 -4.80
CA ALA A 67 10.29 0.31 -6.08
C ALA A 67 11.79 0.45 -6.37
N ARG A 68 12.19 0.06 -7.58
CA ARG A 68 13.56 0.27 -8.08
C ARG A 68 13.79 1.74 -8.42
#